data_AF-A0A831LAZ8-F1
#
_entry.id   AF-A0A831LAZ8-F1
#
_cell.length_a   1.000
_cell.length_b   1.000
_cell.length_c   1.000
_cell.angle_alpha   90.00
_cell.angle_beta   90.00
_cell.angle_gamma   90.00
#
_symmetry.space_group_name_H-M   'P 1'
#
loop_
_entity.id
_entity.type
_entity.pdbx_description
1 polymer ?
#
loop_
_entity_poly.entity_id
_entity_poly.type
_entity_poly.pdbx_seq_one_letter_code
_entity_poly.pdbx_strand_id
1 'polypeptide(L)'
;MLLKLFNAVTALAAEEGGGLPETVVRELCEGADVGEEGLVVRAHLLLAALRHGESASLVRELCGFNDLEAAVGEARKALRELAQRNGVSGKTWAREWAKLAVGDPAKFREAVGKLELALVTRLFMYRFNNDELDAAERLLKEVEELERELAVDRADAVAASWAARLATVKSGTFQQYLQAASRFEEVWRRLQPLRPPLRRYAYNAAEYAVYLASADRLGEAERMFKEYRHVLWEDKEAAVAAGLAAAMFGVKTDVGPEAVAEALGDELLPPVRLFWGLTSELDTLWECRKLRDPAMTLCVDLVLLYKNFDKAAVAVRSLLEEYVGKETAHALDSTAVAELLAPTSSFAQFVLMLMATADGDEKQVALHALRAMKGDPRPLAQRLYQEIYENCRNHVENCRLALLKTFFFYI
;
A
#
# COMPACT_ATOMS: atom_id res chain seq x y z
N MET A 1 10.52 32.28 0.30
CA MET A 1 9.55 31.73 1.26
C MET A 1 8.67 30.69 0.58
N LEU A 2 7.90 31.07 -0.45
CA LEU A 2 7.09 30.18 -1.29
C LEU A 2 7.86 28.98 -1.87
N LEU A 3 9.12 29.13 -2.32
CA LEU A 3 9.92 28.00 -2.82
C LEU A 3 10.29 26.97 -1.72
N LYS A 4 10.50 27.42 -0.48
CA LYS A 4 10.79 26.52 0.67
C LYS A 4 9.52 25.83 1.15
N LEU A 5 8.41 26.57 1.17
CA LEU A 5 7.07 26.06 1.48
C LEU A 5 6.61 25.05 0.40
N PHE A 6 6.90 25.30 -0.86
CA PHE A 6 6.63 24.40 -1.97
C PHE A 6 7.40 23.08 -1.83
N ASN A 7 8.72 23.14 -1.58
CA ASN A 7 9.50 21.92 -1.34
C ASN A 7 8.98 21.11 -0.13
N ALA A 8 8.52 21.78 0.92
CA ALA A 8 7.92 21.12 2.08
C ALA A 8 6.57 20.45 1.74
N VAL A 9 5.76 21.07 0.88
CA VAL A 9 4.50 20.51 0.39
C VAL A 9 4.72 19.36 -0.60
N THR A 10 5.72 19.46 -1.48
CA THR A 10 6.11 18.36 -2.36
C THR A 10 6.64 17.18 -1.56
N ALA A 11 7.44 17.41 -0.50
CA ALA A 11 7.90 16.36 0.41
C ALA A 11 6.73 15.71 1.16
N LEU A 12 5.75 16.50 1.64
CA LEU A 12 4.52 15.99 2.26
C LEU A 12 3.70 15.13 1.29
N ALA A 13 3.62 15.54 0.02
CA ALA A 13 2.94 14.79 -1.03
C ALA A 13 3.72 13.52 -1.45
N ALA A 14 5.05 13.53 -1.29
CA ALA A 14 5.98 12.46 -1.69
C ALA A 14 6.37 11.49 -0.55
N GLU A 15 5.75 11.59 0.63
CA GLU A 15 6.01 10.71 1.79
C GLU A 15 7.40 10.85 2.46
N GLU A 16 8.18 11.88 2.09
CA GLU A 16 9.48 12.14 2.71
C GLU A 16 9.33 13.11 3.89
N GLY A 17 8.95 12.59 5.07
CA GLY A 17 9.04 13.34 6.33
C GLY A 17 7.83 13.18 7.27
N GLY A 18 8.08 13.35 8.58
CA GLY A 18 7.01 13.51 9.58
C GLY A 18 6.10 14.69 9.22
N GLY A 19 4.81 14.58 9.54
CA GLY A 19 3.79 15.57 9.16
C GLY A 19 4.21 17.02 9.43
N LEU A 20 3.76 17.94 8.57
CA LEU A 20 4.06 19.37 8.73
C LEU A 20 3.44 19.91 10.02
N PRO A 21 4.10 20.85 10.72
CA PRO A 21 3.50 21.55 11.85
C PRO A 21 2.19 22.23 11.41
N GLU A 22 1.19 22.21 12.28
CA GLU A 22 -0.13 22.82 12.05
C GLU A 22 -0.03 24.27 11.52
N THR A 23 0.88 25.06 12.08
CA THR A 23 1.13 26.45 11.68
C THR A 23 1.56 26.57 10.22
N VAL A 24 2.38 25.63 9.74
CA VAL A 24 2.84 25.59 8.34
C VAL A 24 1.68 25.20 7.43
N VAL A 25 0.86 24.22 7.84
CA VAL A 25 -0.33 23.82 7.07
C VAL A 25 -1.31 24.99 6.94
N ARG A 26 -1.57 25.74 8.02
CA ARG A 26 -2.46 26.91 8.00
C ARG A 26 -1.96 28.00 7.06
N GLU A 27 -0.67 28.36 7.12
CA GLU A 27 -0.06 29.34 6.22
C GLU A 27 -0.19 28.91 4.74
N LEU A 28 -0.05 27.61 4.46
CA LEU A 28 -0.22 27.06 3.12
C LEU A 28 -1.67 27.10 2.65
N CYS A 29 -2.65 26.77 3.51
CA CYS A 29 -4.07 26.86 3.17
C CYS A 29 -4.46 28.33 2.86
N GLU A 30 -3.99 29.29 3.65
CA GLU A 30 -4.25 30.72 3.41
C GLU A 30 -3.63 31.21 2.09
N GLY A 31 -2.43 30.73 1.76
CA GLY A 31 -1.76 31.04 0.49
C GLY A 31 -2.37 30.35 -0.74
N ALA A 32 -3.14 29.27 -0.55
CA ALA A 32 -3.71 28.46 -1.63
C ALA A 32 -4.80 29.20 -2.43
N ASP A 33 -5.39 30.25 -1.87
CA ASP A 33 -6.42 31.06 -2.52
C ASP A 33 -5.86 32.35 -3.16
N VAL A 34 -4.55 32.57 -3.09
CA VAL A 34 -3.91 33.81 -3.53
C VAL A 34 -3.17 33.62 -4.84
N GLY A 35 -3.74 34.19 -5.90
CA GLY A 35 -3.11 34.25 -7.22
C GLY A 35 -2.99 32.87 -7.90
N GLU A 36 -2.27 32.83 -9.02
CA GLU A 36 -2.12 31.62 -9.82
C GLU A 36 -1.16 30.59 -9.18
N GLU A 37 -0.23 31.03 -8.33
CA GLU A 37 0.65 30.17 -7.52
C GLU A 37 -0.16 29.34 -6.52
N GLY A 38 -1.19 29.95 -5.92
CA GLY A 38 -2.10 29.31 -4.98
C GLY A 38 -2.77 28.08 -5.56
N LEU A 39 -3.08 28.06 -6.87
CA LEU A 39 -3.72 26.92 -7.53
C LEU A 39 -2.85 25.65 -7.47
N VAL A 40 -1.53 25.80 -7.67
CA VAL A 40 -0.58 24.68 -7.62
C VAL A 40 -0.40 24.22 -6.17
N VAL A 41 -0.33 25.16 -5.22
CA VAL A 41 -0.26 24.84 -3.78
C VAL A 41 -1.52 24.08 -3.34
N ARG A 42 -2.71 24.56 -3.73
CA ARG A 42 -4.01 23.92 -3.46
C ARG A 42 -4.05 22.50 -4.00
N ALA A 43 -3.58 22.26 -5.23
CA ALA A 43 -3.52 20.92 -5.81
C ALA A 43 -2.63 19.97 -4.98
N HIS A 44 -1.47 20.41 -4.51
CA HIS A 44 -0.62 19.56 -3.67
C HIS A 44 -1.19 19.34 -2.27
N LEU A 45 -1.86 20.36 -1.69
CA LEU A 45 -2.60 20.20 -0.43
C LEU A 45 -3.74 19.17 -0.61
N LEU A 46 -4.43 19.17 -1.75
CA LEU A 46 -5.42 18.14 -2.07
C LEU A 46 -4.79 16.75 -2.20
N LEU A 47 -3.63 16.60 -2.84
CA LEU A 47 -2.91 15.32 -2.87
C LEU A 47 -2.59 14.79 -1.46
N ALA A 48 -2.22 15.68 -0.53
CA ALA A 48 -2.03 15.32 0.88
C ALA A 48 -3.36 14.99 1.58
N ALA A 49 -4.42 15.77 1.33
CA ALA A 49 -5.75 15.59 1.91
C ALA A 49 -6.45 14.30 1.47
N LEU A 50 -6.14 13.80 0.27
CA LEU A 50 -6.66 12.53 -0.27
C LEU A 50 -5.94 11.29 0.31
N ARG A 51 -4.99 11.46 1.23
CA ARG A 51 -4.38 10.35 1.98
C ARG A 51 -5.26 9.93 3.17
N HIS A 52 -4.89 8.82 3.80
CA HIS A 52 -5.41 8.41 5.09
C HIS A 52 -4.44 8.81 6.22
N GLY A 53 -4.93 8.85 7.45
CA GLY A 53 -4.15 9.19 8.64
C GLY A 53 -4.34 10.63 9.13
N GLU A 54 -3.73 10.91 10.28
CA GLU A 54 -3.94 12.15 11.04
C GLU A 54 -3.55 13.40 10.25
N SER A 55 -2.41 13.38 9.55
CA SER A 55 -1.95 14.52 8.76
C SER A 55 -2.92 14.87 7.63
N ALA A 56 -3.53 13.88 6.98
CA ALA A 56 -4.52 14.12 5.93
C ALA A 56 -5.80 14.74 6.52
N SER A 57 -6.25 14.26 7.68
CA SER A 57 -7.39 14.84 8.39
C SER A 57 -7.13 16.29 8.79
N LEU A 58 -5.93 16.59 9.28
CA LEU A 58 -5.53 17.95 9.63
C LEU A 58 -5.57 18.90 8.41
N VAL A 59 -5.04 18.46 7.26
CA VAL A 59 -5.10 19.26 6.02
C VAL A 59 -6.55 19.48 5.58
N ARG A 60 -7.40 18.44 5.62
CA ARG A 60 -8.83 18.56 5.27
C ARG A 60 -9.53 19.60 6.12
N GLU A 61 -9.33 19.55 7.43
CA GLU A 61 -9.94 20.47 8.38
C GLU A 61 -9.45 21.90 8.19
N LEU A 62 -8.12 22.11 8.18
CA LEU A 62 -7.53 23.45 8.10
C LEU A 62 -7.75 24.14 6.76
N CYS A 63 -7.73 23.39 5.65
CA CYS A 63 -7.96 23.94 4.32
C CYS A 63 -9.43 23.93 3.89
N GLY A 64 -10.35 23.45 4.74
CA GLY A 64 -11.79 23.42 4.44
C GLY A 64 -12.18 22.47 3.30
N PHE A 65 -11.44 21.39 3.08
CA PHE A 65 -11.73 20.40 2.04
C PHE A 65 -12.81 19.40 2.50
N ASN A 66 -14.03 19.91 2.69
CA ASN A 66 -15.17 19.12 3.16
C ASN A 66 -15.71 18.16 2.08
N ASP A 67 -15.66 18.58 0.81
CA ASP A 67 -16.00 17.75 -0.34
C ASP A 67 -14.76 17.63 -1.23
N LEU A 68 -14.06 16.50 -1.09
CA LEU A 68 -12.81 16.23 -1.82
C LEU A 68 -13.04 16.08 -3.32
N GLU A 69 -14.19 15.55 -3.74
CA GLU A 69 -14.48 15.36 -5.16
C GLU A 69 -14.74 16.70 -5.84
N ALA A 70 -15.55 17.55 -5.20
CA ALA A 70 -15.77 18.92 -5.67
C ALA A 70 -14.45 19.71 -5.68
N ALA A 71 -13.67 19.66 -4.60
CA ALA A 71 -12.41 20.40 -4.49
C ALA A 71 -11.37 19.95 -5.54
N VAL A 72 -11.28 18.64 -5.82
CA VAL A 72 -10.45 18.11 -6.92
C VAL A 72 -10.97 18.60 -8.27
N GLY A 73 -12.28 18.55 -8.51
CA GLY A 73 -12.88 19.04 -9.75
C GLY A 73 -12.58 20.52 -10.01
N GLU A 74 -12.71 21.36 -8.99
CA GLU A 74 -12.38 22.79 -9.03
C GLU A 74 -10.90 23.03 -9.32
N ALA A 75 -10.01 22.35 -8.59
CA ALA A 75 -8.57 22.47 -8.78
C ALA A 75 -8.15 22.07 -10.20
N ARG A 76 -8.69 20.96 -10.73
CA ARG A 76 -8.43 20.50 -12.09
C ARG A 76 -8.92 21.50 -13.14
N LYS A 77 -10.13 22.04 -12.97
CA LYS A 77 -10.64 23.09 -13.86
C LYS A 77 -9.72 24.31 -13.88
N ALA A 78 -9.31 24.79 -12.71
CA ALA A 78 -8.41 25.94 -12.59
C ALA A 78 -7.03 25.67 -13.20
N LEU A 79 -6.47 24.47 -13.00
CA LEU A 79 -5.22 24.02 -13.62
C LEU A 79 -5.32 23.99 -15.16
N ARG A 80 -6.41 23.49 -15.73
CA ARG A 80 -6.65 23.50 -17.18
C ARG A 80 -6.77 24.91 -17.75
N GLU A 81 -7.49 25.81 -17.06
CA GLU A 81 -7.57 27.22 -17.44
C GLU A 81 -6.18 27.89 -17.40
N LEU A 82 -5.38 27.58 -16.37
CA LEU A 82 -4.01 28.05 -16.24
C LEU A 82 -3.12 27.56 -17.39
N ALA A 83 -3.23 26.28 -17.77
CA ALA A 83 -2.53 25.69 -18.90
C ALA A 83 -2.91 26.34 -20.25
N GLN A 84 -4.17 26.72 -20.43
CA GLN A 84 -4.66 27.40 -21.64
C GLN A 84 -4.19 28.87 -21.73
N ARG A 85 -4.14 29.60 -20.61
CA ARG A 85 -3.73 31.02 -20.58
C ARG A 85 -2.22 31.22 -20.82
N ASN A 86 -1.40 30.22 -20.53
CA ASN A 86 0.07 30.33 -20.53
C ASN A 86 0.75 30.01 -21.87
N GLY A 87 0.13 30.38 -22.99
CA GLY A 87 0.84 30.45 -24.28
C GLY A 87 2.07 31.36 -24.25
N VAL A 88 2.08 32.40 -23.38
CA VAL A 88 3.21 33.30 -23.08
C VAL A 88 2.96 33.97 -21.71
N SER A 89 3.39 33.40 -20.58
CA SER A 89 3.27 34.08 -19.27
C SER A 89 4.52 34.90 -18.92
N GLY A 90 4.32 36.19 -18.65
CA GLY A 90 5.36 37.09 -18.16
C GLY A 90 5.66 36.95 -16.66
N LYS A 91 4.98 36.09 -15.90
CA LYS A 91 5.11 36.04 -14.43
C LYS A 91 6.28 35.16 -13.97
N THR A 92 7.02 35.66 -12.98
CA THR A 92 8.27 35.03 -12.51
C THR A 92 8.07 33.63 -11.95
N TRP A 93 7.02 33.39 -11.16
CA TRP A 93 6.75 32.07 -10.57
C TRP A 93 6.39 31.02 -11.63
N ALA A 94 5.60 31.41 -12.64
CA ALA A 94 5.25 30.56 -13.76
C ALA A 94 6.51 30.26 -14.57
N ARG A 95 7.46 31.20 -14.66
CA ARG A 95 8.80 30.95 -15.19
C ARG A 95 9.66 30.07 -14.30
N GLU A 96 9.54 30.09 -12.97
CA GLU A 96 10.29 29.19 -12.07
C GLU A 96 9.76 27.75 -12.13
N TRP A 97 8.44 27.56 -12.13
CA TRP A 97 7.83 26.24 -12.37
C TRP A 97 8.06 25.80 -13.83
N ALA A 98 7.97 26.74 -14.77
CA ALA A 98 8.40 26.49 -16.14
C ALA A 98 9.90 26.25 -16.23
N LYS A 99 10.78 26.76 -15.35
CA LYS A 99 12.24 26.44 -15.38
C LYS A 99 12.50 25.00 -14.96
N LEU A 100 11.71 24.44 -14.02
CA LEU A 100 11.64 22.99 -13.79
C LEU A 100 11.19 22.25 -15.06
N ALA A 101 10.34 22.89 -15.87
CA ALA A 101 9.93 22.47 -17.22
C ALA A 101 10.71 23.14 -18.38
N VAL A 102 11.93 23.68 -18.16
CA VAL A 102 12.81 24.35 -19.15
C VAL A 102 12.18 25.49 -20.01
N GLY A 103 11.36 26.37 -19.44
CA GLY A 103 10.82 27.57 -20.11
C GLY A 103 9.92 27.28 -21.32
N ASP A 104 9.47 26.04 -21.47
CA ASP A 104 8.77 25.53 -22.65
C ASP A 104 7.26 25.42 -22.35
N PRO A 105 6.38 26.16 -23.06
CA PRO A 105 4.94 26.07 -22.90
C PRO A 105 4.36 24.65 -23.09
N ALA A 106 5.01 23.80 -23.88
CA ALA A 106 4.61 22.39 -24.01
C ALA A 106 4.92 21.61 -22.73
N LYS A 107 6.11 21.77 -22.17
CA LYS A 107 6.50 21.11 -20.91
C LYS A 107 5.72 21.64 -19.70
N PHE A 108 5.34 22.93 -19.71
CA PHE A 108 4.43 23.47 -18.70
C PHE A 108 3.06 22.78 -18.74
N ARG A 109 2.47 22.63 -19.94
CA ARG A 109 1.20 21.89 -20.13
C ARG A 109 1.31 20.44 -19.69
N GLU A 110 2.43 19.78 -20.02
CA GLU A 110 2.72 18.42 -19.57
C GLU A 110 2.78 18.33 -18.03
N ALA A 111 3.47 19.27 -17.36
CA ALA A 111 3.57 19.30 -15.90
C ALA A 111 2.20 19.51 -15.23
N VAL A 112 1.37 20.40 -15.79
CA VAL A 112 -0.01 20.59 -15.31
C VAL A 112 -0.82 19.31 -15.50
N GLY A 113 -0.74 18.67 -16.67
CA GLY A 113 -1.47 17.42 -16.92
C GLY A 113 -1.00 16.29 -15.99
N LYS A 114 0.29 16.18 -15.69
CA LYS A 114 0.80 15.22 -14.69
C LYS A 114 0.24 15.46 -13.29
N LEU A 115 0.12 16.73 -12.87
CA LEU A 115 -0.51 17.07 -11.60
C LEU A 115 -2.01 16.75 -11.60
N GLU A 116 -2.68 16.97 -12.74
CA GLU A 116 -4.08 16.59 -12.93
C GLU A 116 -4.28 15.08 -12.81
N LEU A 117 -3.46 14.30 -13.51
CA LEU A 117 -3.45 12.85 -13.43
C LEU A 117 -3.22 12.40 -11.98
N ALA A 118 -2.23 12.97 -11.28
CA ALA A 118 -1.95 12.64 -9.89
C ALA A 118 -3.17 12.88 -8.97
N LEU A 119 -3.91 13.97 -9.18
CA LEU A 119 -5.13 14.26 -8.41
C LEU A 119 -6.22 13.22 -8.64
N VAL A 120 -6.50 12.87 -9.90
CA VAL A 120 -7.52 11.87 -10.23
C VAL A 120 -7.11 10.49 -9.74
N THR A 121 -5.86 10.08 -9.95
CA THR A 121 -5.32 8.81 -9.44
C THR A 121 -5.41 8.76 -7.92
N ARG A 122 -5.09 9.84 -7.21
CA ARG A 122 -5.17 9.85 -5.74
C ARG A 122 -6.61 9.83 -5.24
N LEU A 123 -7.53 10.51 -5.93
CA LEU A 123 -8.96 10.44 -5.62
C LEU A 123 -9.53 9.04 -5.88
N PHE A 124 -9.11 8.38 -6.97
CA PHE A 124 -9.40 6.97 -7.22
C PHE A 124 -8.96 6.09 -6.04
N MET A 125 -7.70 6.21 -5.61
CA MET A 125 -7.16 5.44 -4.49
C MET A 125 -7.90 5.74 -3.18
N TYR A 126 -8.25 6.99 -2.92
CA TYR A 126 -9.02 7.39 -1.74
C TYR A 126 -10.40 6.72 -1.72
N ARG A 127 -11.13 6.77 -2.84
CA ARG A 127 -12.44 6.12 -2.99
C ARG A 127 -12.33 4.60 -2.88
N PHE A 128 -11.31 4.01 -3.50
CA PHE A 128 -11.03 2.57 -3.41
C PHE A 128 -10.80 2.14 -1.95
N ASN A 129 -9.91 2.83 -1.23
CA ASN A 129 -9.61 2.54 0.17
C ASN A 129 -10.80 2.79 1.11
N ASN A 130 -11.73 3.68 0.76
CA ASN A 130 -12.98 3.92 1.48
C ASN A 130 -14.11 2.95 1.12
N ASP A 131 -13.81 1.89 0.37
CA ASP A 131 -14.79 0.90 -0.08
C ASP A 131 -15.89 1.48 -1.01
N GLU A 132 -15.62 2.63 -1.62
CA GLU A 132 -16.51 3.29 -2.58
C GLU A 132 -16.21 2.81 -4.00
N LEU A 133 -16.27 1.49 -4.21
CA LEU A 133 -15.70 0.82 -5.39
C LEU A 133 -16.35 1.25 -6.72
N ASP A 134 -17.66 1.54 -6.73
CA ASP A 134 -18.32 2.04 -7.94
C ASP A 134 -17.91 3.47 -8.30
N ALA A 135 -17.59 4.31 -7.30
CA ALA A 135 -17.05 5.63 -7.52
C ALA A 135 -15.60 5.57 -8.02
N ALA A 136 -14.80 4.69 -7.41
CA ALA A 136 -13.43 4.41 -7.87
C ALA A 136 -13.42 3.91 -9.33
N GLU A 137 -14.31 2.99 -9.71
CA GLU A 137 -14.40 2.47 -11.08
C GLU A 137 -14.68 3.57 -12.11
N ARG A 138 -15.47 4.59 -11.76
CA ARG A 138 -15.70 5.76 -12.63
C ARG A 138 -14.44 6.60 -12.82
N LEU A 139 -13.70 6.84 -11.73
CA LEU A 139 -12.46 7.61 -11.77
C LEU A 139 -11.35 6.91 -12.54
N LEU A 140 -11.33 5.57 -12.54
CA LEU A 140 -10.33 4.80 -13.27
C LEU A 140 -10.40 5.04 -14.80
N LYS A 141 -11.61 5.22 -15.35
CA LYS A 141 -11.77 5.59 -16.77
C LYS A 141 -11.16 6.95 -17.07
N GLU A 142 -11.33 7.89 -16.16
CA GLU A 142 -10.76 9.23 -16.29
C GLU A 142 -9.22 9.22 -16.14
N VAL A 143 -8.67 8.36 -15.27
CA VAL A 143 -7.23 8.09 -15.21
C VAL A 143 -6.73 7.58 -16.56
N GLU A 144 -7.40 6.58 -17.14
CA GLU A 144 -7.02 6.00 -18.44
C GLU A 144 -7.02 7.06 -19.56
N GLU A 145 -8.04 7.92 -19.61
CA GLU A 145 -8.14 9.01 -20.57
C GLU A 145 -6.98 10.01 -20.43
N LEU A 146 -6.69 10.47 -19.21
CA LEU A 146 -5.59 11.40 -18.94
C LEU A 146 -4.22 10.79 -19.23
N GLU A 147 -4.00 9.52 -18.88
CA GLU A 147 -2.74 8.84 -19.20
C GLU A 147 -2.53 8.72 -20.71
N ARG A 148 -3.59 8.47 -21.50
CA ARG A 148 -3.52 8.48 -22.97
C ARG A 148 -3.20 9.86 -23.52
N GLU A 149 -3.84 10.91 -23.01
CA GLU A 149 -3.57 12.31 -23.41
C GLU A 149 -2.12 12.71 -23.15
N LEU A 150 -1.56 12.23 -22.02
CA LEU A 150 -0.17 12.47 -21.63
C LEU A 150 0.84 11.53 -22.30
N ALA A 151 0.38 10.60 -23.15
CA ALA A 151 1.19 9.55 -23.76
C ALA A 151 2.04 8.79 -22.71
N VAL A 152 1.46 8.52 -21.54
CA VAL A 152 2.10 7.72 -20.50
C VAL A 152 2.33 6.32 -21.05
N ASP A 153 3.57 5.85 -20.96
CA ASP A 153 3.91 4.51 -21.43
C ASP A 153 3.09 3.45 -20.68
N ARG A 154 2.46 2.57 -21.46
CA ARG A 154 1.63 1.45 -20.98
C ARG A 154 0.47 1.85 -20.05
N ALA A 155 -0.08 3.05 -20.23
CA ALA A 155 -1.30 3.50 -19.57
C ALA A 155 -2.42 2.45 -19.58
N ASP A 156 -2.67 1.85 -20.75
CA ASP A 156 -3.72 0.87 -20.96
C ASP A 156 -3.54 -0.40 -20.10
N ALA A 157 -2.31 -0.85 -19.91
CA ALA A 157 -2.00 -2.02 -19.10
C ALA A 157 -2.17 -1.74 -17.60
N VAL A 158 -1.79 -0.54 -17.14
CA VAL A 158 -1.94 -0.15 -15.73
C VAL A 158 -3.40 0.08 -15.36
N ALA A 159 -4.16 0.79 -16.21
CA ALA A 159 -5.59 0.93 -16.02
C ALA A 159 -6.31 -0.44 -16.03
N ALA A 160 -5.91 -1.36 -16.92
CA ALA A 160 -6.46 -2.71 -16.97
C ALA A 160 -6.12 -3.55 -15.72
N SER A 161 -4.92 -3.43 -15.16
CA SER A 161 -4.55 -4.04 -13.87
C SER A 161 -5.46 -3.52 -12.74
N TRP A 162 -5.62 -2.20 -12.60
CA TRP A 162 -6.51 -1.63 -11.60
C TRP A 162 -7.97 -2.06 -11.77
N ALA A 163 -8.46 -2.15 -13.00
CA ALA A 163 -9.81 -2.62 -13.28
C ALA A 163 -10.00 -4.10 -12.89
N ALA A 164 -8.97 -4.93 -13.09
CA ALA A 164 -8.96 -6.32 -12.65
C ALA A 164 -8.95 -6.41 -11.12
N ARG A 165 -8.10 -5.64 -10.42
CA ARG A 165 -8.03 -5.58 -8.95
C ARG A 165 -9.35 -5.14 -8.31
N LEU A 166 -9.99 -4.13 -8.88
CA LEU A 166 -11.30 -3.65 -8.42
C LEU A 166 -12.35 -4.75 -8.58
N ALA A 167 -12.35 -5.46 -9.70
CA ALA A 167 -13.26 -6.58 -9.93
C ALA A 167 -12.97 -7.78 -9.01
N THR A 168 -11.70 -8.09 -8.71
CA THR A 168 -11.36 -9.17 -7.77
C THR A 168 -11.82 -8.82 -6.36
N VAL A 169 -11.60 -7.59 -5.89
CA VAL A 169 -12.05 -7.13 -4.56
C VAL A 169 -13.58 -7.09 -4.44
N LYS A 170 -14.32 -6.86 -5.54
CA LYS A 170 -15.79 -6.92 -5.57
C LYS A 170 -16.35 -8.35 -5.62
N SER A 171 -15.52 -9.36 -5.90
CA SER A 171 -16.01 -10.73 -6.07
C SER A 171 -16.63 -11.28 -4.77
N GLY A 172 -17.77 -11.95 -4.94
CA GLY A 172 -18.49 -12.64 -3.86
C GLY A 172 -18.29 -14.17 -3.89
N THR A 173 -17.76 -14.71 -4.99
CA THR A 173 -17.48 -16.14 -5.14
C THR A 173 -16.14 -16.37 -5.83
N PHE A 174 -15.56 -17.56 -5.65
CA PHE A 174 -14.30 -17.93 -6.29
C PHE A 174 -14.40 -17.90 -7.82
N GLN A 175 -15.55 -18.29 -8.38
CA GLN A 175 -15.80 -18.21 -9.83
C GLN A 175 -15.79 -16.75 -10.34
N GLN A 176 -16.44 -15.83 -9.62
CA GLN A 176 -16.43 -14.40 -9.98
C GLN A 176 -15.01 -13.83 -9.87
N TYR A 177 -14.26 -14.22 -8.84
CA TYR A 177 -12.85 -13.89 -8.68
C TYR A 177 -12.03 -14.35 -9.89
N LEU A 178 -12.12 -15.62 -10.30
CA LEU A 178 -11.35 -16.15 -11.43
C LEU A 178 -11.68 -15.43 -12.73
N GLN A 179 -12.95 -15.09 -12.95
CA GLN A 179 -13.36 -14.30 -14.12
C GLN A 179 -12.70 -12.93 -14.11
N ALA A 180 -12.66 -12.25 -12.97
CA ALA A 180 -11.99 -10.96 -12.83
C ALA A 180 -10.47 -11.07 -13.00
N ALA A 181 -9.84 -12.02 -12.30
CA ALA A 181 -8.40 -12.24 -12.27
C ALA A 181 -7.83 -12.70 -13.61
N SER A 182 -8.63 -13.34 -14.48
CA SER A 182 -8.19 -13.75 -15.82
C SER A 182 -7.66 -12.59 -16.68
N ARG A 183 -8.09 -11.35 -16.38
CA ARG A 183 -7.60 -10.14 -17.05
C ARG A 183 -6.12 -9.89 -16.82
N PHE A 184 -5.54 -10.35 -15.71
CA PHE A 184 -4.11 -10.20 -15.44
C PHE A 184 -3.23 -10.90 -16.47
N GLU A 185 -3.73 -11.95 -17.13
CA GLU A 185 -3.01 -12.62 -18.22
C GLU A 185 -2.82 -11.69 -19.43
N GLU A 186 -3.87 -10.95 -19.79
CA GLU A 186 -3.77 -9.99 -20.88
C GLU A 186 -2.86 -8.81 -20.52
N VAL A 187 -2.98 -8.30 -19.28
CA VAL A 187 -2.07 -7.27 -18.75
C VAL A 187 -0.62 -7.74 -18.86
N TRP A 188 -0.30 -8.91 -18.31
CA TRP A 188 1.05 -9.45 -18.35
C TRP A 188 1.58 -9.64 -19.77
N ARG A 189 0.76 -10.17 -20.68
CA ARG A 189 1.15 -10.35 -22.09
C ARG A 189 1.49 -9.02 -22.77
N ARG A 190 0.77 -7.94 -22.46
CA ARG A 190 1.08 -6.60 -22.99
C ARG A 190 2.37 -6.03 -22.42
N LEU A 191 2.78 -6.48 -21.23
CA LEU A 191 3.97 -6.03 -20.49
C LEU A 191 5.23 -6.90 -20.71
N GLN A 192 5.09 -8.14 -21.23
CA GLN A 192 6.20 -9.04 -21.55
C GLN A 192 7.26 -8.42 -22.50
N PRO A 193 8.53 -8.87 -22.45
CA PRO A 193 9.66 -8.04 -22.02
C PRO A 193 10.22 -7.12 -23.10
N LEU A 194 10.05 -5.81 -22.87
CA LEU A 194 11.02 -4.82 -23.32
C LEU A 194 12.02 -4.59 -22.17
N ARG A 195 13.32 -4.69 -22.44
CA ARG A 195 14.40 -4.29 -21.51
C ARG A 195 14.38 -2.77 -21.28
N PRO A 196 14.88 -2.24 -20.14
CA PRO A 196 15.23 -2.88 -18.85
C PRO A 196 14.09 -2.75 -17.82
N PRO A 197 14.17 -3.45 -16.65
CA PRO A 197 13.06 -3.61 -15.73
C PRO A 197 12.66 -2.26 -15.11
N LEU A 198 11.37 -1.96 -15.17
CA LEU A 198 10.78 -0.99 -14.27
C LEU A 198 10.27 -1.78 -13.07
N ARG A 199 10.65 -1.38 -11.85
CA ARG A 199 10.00 -1.78 -10.58
C ARG A 199 8.47 -1.84 -10.71
N ARG A 200 7.90 -0.96 -11.54
CA ARG A 200 6.49 -0.90 -11.92
C ARG A 200 5.89 -2.24 -12.39
N TYR A 201 6.66 -3.14 -12.99
CA TYR A 201 6.15 -4.42 -13.52
C TYR A 201 6.25 -5.59 -12.55
N ALA A 202 6.92 -5.43 -11.41
CA ALA A 202 7.00 -6.47 -10.37
C ALA A 202 5.60 -6.83 -9.85
N TYR A 203 4.76 -5.82 -9.59
CA TYR A 203 3.36 -6.00 -9.20
C TYR A 203 2.56 -6.79 -10.24
N ASN A 204 2.69 -6.47 -11.53
CA ASN A 204 1.95 -7.19 -12.58
C ASN A 204 2.42 -8.64 -12.76
N ALA A 205 3.72 -8.90 -12.56
CA ALA A 205 4.23 -10.27 -12.53
C ALA A 205 3.65 -11.06 -11.35
N ALA A 206 3.58 -10.43 -10.17
CA ALA A 206 3.00 -10.99 -8.95
C ALA A 206 1.50 -11.29 -9.12
N GLU A 207 0.73 -10.33 -9.64
CA GLU A 207 -0.70 -10.48 -9.97
C GLU A 207 -0.95 -11.70 -10.87
N TYR A 208 -0.18 -11.79 -11.97
CA TYR A 208 -0.33 -12.88 -12.93
C TYR A 208 0.08 -14.23 -12.34
N ALA A 209 1.18 -14.29 -11.58
CA ALA A 209 1.62 -15.53 -10.94
C ALA A 209 0.57 -16.09 -9.97
N VAL A 210 -0.06 -15.22 -9.16
CA VAL A 210 -1.13 -15.61 -8.24
C VAL A 210 -2.40 -16.01 -9.00
N TYR A 211 -2.75 -15.30 -10.07
CA TYR A 211 -3.85 -15.71 -10.95
C TYR A 211 -3.62 -17.14 -11.47
N LEU A 212 -2.45 -17.42 -12.05
CA LEU A 212 -2.10 -18.76 -12.57
C LEU A 212 -2.25 -19.85 -11.49
N ALA A 213 -1.73 -19.59 -10.29
CA ALA A 213 -1.85 -20.51 -9.16
C ALA A 213 -3.32 -20.77 -8.80
N SER A 214 -4.11 -19.71 -8.66
CA SER A 214 -5.53 -19.81 -8.29
C SER A 214 -6.40 -20.45 -9.39
N ALA A 215 -5.95 -20.42 -10.65
CA ALA A 215 -6.60 -21.04 -11.80
C ALA A 215 -6.13 -22.48 -12.06
N ASP A 216 -5.46 -23.12 -11.09
CA ASP A 216 -4.93 -24.49 -11.19
C ASP A 216 -3.89 -24.69 -12.32
N ARG A 217 -3.20 -23.62 -12.72
CA ARG A 217 -2.11 -23.63 -13.72
C ARG A 217 -0.75 -23.71 -13.03
N LEU A 218 -0.60 -24.65 -12.09
CA LEU A 218 0.53 -24.71 -11.15
C LEU A 218 1.89 -24.71 -11.85
N GLY A 219 2.07 -25.50 -12.91
CA GLY A 219 3.34 -25.56 -13.64
C GLY A 219 3.69 -24.25 -14.37
N GLU A 220 2.71 -23.42 -14.70
CA GLU A 220 2.95 -22.09 -15.27
C GLU A 220 3.29 -21.08 -14.17
N ALA A 221 2.61 -21.16 -13.03
CA ALA A 221 2.92 -20.35 -11.85
C ALA A 221 4.34 -20.63 -11.33
N GLU A 222 4.76 -21.90 -11.23
CA GLU A 222 6.13 -22.27 -10.85
C GLU A 222 7.17 -21.71 -11.83
N ARG A 223 6.88 -21.70 -13.14
CA ARG A 223 7.76 -21.06 -14.13
C ARG A 223 7.84 -19.55 -13.94
N MET A 224 6.74 -18.88 -13.56
CA MET A 224 6.77 -17.45 -13.24
C MET A 224 7.75 -17.15 -12.11
N PHE A 225 7.68 -17.86 -10.99
CA PHE A 225 8.59 -17.65 -9.86
C PHE A 225 10.04 -18.03 -10.18
N LYS A 226 10.28 -18.96 -11.12
CA LYS A 226 11.62 -19.38 -11.52
C LYS A 226 12.27 -18.47 -12.58
N GLU A 227 11.59 -18.27 -13.70
CA GLU A 227 12.13 -17.59 -14.89
C GLU A 227 12.07 -16.07 -14.75
N TYR A 228 11.01 -15.56 -14.10
CA TYR A 228 10.80 -14.13 -13.88
C TYR A 228 11.16 -13.68 -12.45
N ARG A 229 11.93 -14.50 -11.72
CA ARG A 229 12.42 -14.16 -10.38
C ARG A 229 13.06 -12.78 -10.33
N HIS A 230 13.92 -12.47 -11.28
CA HIS A 230 14.60 -11.17 -11.36
C HIS A 230 13.64 -9.98 -11.52
N VAL A 231 12.48 -10.16 -12.17
CA VAL A 231 11.46 -9.11 -12.30
C VAL A 231 10.66 -8.98 -11.01
N LEU A 232 10.22 -10.11 -10.45
CA LEU A 232 9.48 -10.13 -9.19
C LEU A 232 10.29 -9.48 -8.07
N TRP A 233 11.57 -9.81 -7.96
CA TRP A 233 12.45 -9.33 -6.89
C TRP A 233 12.89 -7.85 -7.02
N GLU A 234 12.48 -7.14 -8.08
CA GLU A 234 12.55 -5.67 -8.11
C GLU A 234 11.63 -5.05 -7.03
N ASP A 235 10.59 -5.79 -6.61
CA ASP A 235 9.77 -5.48 -5.44
C ASP A 235 9.63 -6.73 -4.56
N LYS A 236 10.54 -6.86 -3.58
CA LYS A 236 10.68 -8.08 -2.75
C LYS A 236 9.41 -8.39 -1.96
N GLU A 237 8.73 -7.36 -1.48
CA GLU A 237 7.47 -7.43 -0.76
C GLU A 237 6.39 -8.09 -1.60
N ALA A 238 6.17 -7.59 -2.83
CA ALA A 238 5.23 -8.17 -3.77
C ALA A 238 5.60 -9.62 -4.17
N ALA A 239 6.90 -9.89 -4.36
CA ALA A 239 7.39 -11.22 -4.72
C ALA A 239 7.11 -12.25 -3.62
N VAL A 240 7.40 -11.92 -2.36
CA VAL A 240 7.15 -12.78 -1.20
C VAL A 240 5.66 -13.00 -1.00
N ALA A 241 4.86 -11.94 -1.04
CA ALA A 241 3.40 -12.06 -0.91
C ALA A 241 2.82 -12.96 -2.01
N ALA A 242 3.27 -12.81 -3.26
CA ALA A 242 2.81 -13.65 -4.36
C ALA A 242 3.23 -15.10 -4.19
N GLY A 243 4.47 -15.35 -3.74
CA GLY A 243 4.96 -16.70 -3.50
C GLY A 243 4.18 -17.43 -2.42
N LEU A 244 3.88 -16.77 -1.31
CA LEU A 244 3.04 -17.33 -0.25
C LEU A 244 1.59 -17.51 -0.70
N ALA A 245 1.02 -16.54 -1.41
CA ALA A 245 -0.34 -16.64 -1.94
C ALA A 245 -0.47 -17.79 -2.94
N ALA A 246 0.53 -18.01 -3.80
CA ALA A 246 0.55 -19.13 -4.73
C ALA A 246 0.73 -20.49 -4.00
N ALA A 247 1.51 -20.53 -2.91
CA ALA A 247 1.69 -21.72 -2.09
C ALA A 247 0.37 -22.22 -1.47
N MET A 248 -0.60 -21.33 -1.19
CA MET A 248 -1.95 -21.71 -0.75
C MET A 248 -2.67 -22.66 -1.73
N PHE A 249 -2.25 -22.68 -3.00
CA PHE A 249 -2.76 -23.53 -4.09
C PHE A 249 -1.83 -24.69 -4.45
N GLY A 250 -0.76 -24.92 -3.68
CA GLY A 250 0.18 -26.02 -3.89
C GLY A 250 1.31 -25.73 -4.88
N VAL A 251 1.49 -24.47 -5.29
CA VAL A 251 2.68 -24.05 -6.05
C VAL A 251 3.90 -24.15 -5.14
N LYS A 252 4.95 -24.82 -5.60
CA LYS A 252 6.21 -24.86 -4.85
C LYS A 252 6.95 -23.55 -5.00
N THR A 253 7.16 -22.86 -3.88
CA THR A 253 7.93 -21.62 -3.82
C THR A 253 9.09 -21.77 -2.84
N ASP A 254 10.14 -20.97 -3.02
CA ASP A 254 11.30 -20.91 -2.12
C ASP A 254 11.14 -19.86 -1.01
N VAL A 255 9.90 -19.40 -0.77
CA VAL A 255 9.60 -18.36 0.21
C VAL A 255 9.47 -18.97 1.60
N GLY A 256 10.53 -18.84 2.40
CA GLY A 256 10.55 -19.18 3.82
C GLY A 256 10.77 -17.95 4.72
N PRO A 257 10.95 -18.16 6.04
CA PRO A 257 11.14 -17.07 7.01
C PRO A 257 12.28 -16.09 6.66
N GLU A 258 13.38 -16.58 6.09
CA GLU A 258 14.51 -15.75 5.66
C GLU A 258 14.10 -14.77 4.54
N ALA A 259 13.43 -15.25 3.50
CA ALA A 259 12.96 -14.41 2.40
C ALA A 259 11.95 -13.36 2.89
N VAL A 260 11.07 -13.74 3.82
CA VAL A 260 10.10 -12.81 4.43
C VAL A 260 10.78 -11.75 5.28
N ALA A 261 11.75 -12.15 6.11
CA ALA A 261 12.54 -11.24 6.94
C ALA A 261 13.36 -10.25 6.11
N GLU A 262 13.87 -10.69 4.96
CA GLU A 262 14.61 -9.84 4.00
C GLU A 262 13.66 -8.87 3.29
N ALA A 263 12.51 -9.34 2.82
CA ALA A 263 11.57 -8.53 2.06
C ALA A 263 10.92 -7.44 2.93
N LEU A 264 10.46 -7.79 4.13
CA LEU A 264 9.76 -6.85 5.00
C LEU A 264 10.69 -5.91 5.78
N GLY A 265 11.98 -6.24 5.92
CA GLY A 265 12.98 -5.33 6.47
C GLY A 265 12.60 -4.72 7.84
N ASP A 266 12.34 -3.41 7.85
CA ASP A 266 11.96 -2.63 9.04
C ASP A 266 10.46 -2.69 9.37
N GLU A 267 9.64 -3.34 8.54
CA GLU A 267 8.22 -3.61 8.82
C GLU A 267 8.00 -4.75 9.82
N LEU A 268 9.08 -5.43 10.21
CA LEU A 268 9.09 -6.45 11.25
C LEU A 268 10.00 -6.03 12.40
N LEU A 269 9.49 -6.10 13.63
CA LEU A 269 10.34 -5.94 14.80
C LEU A 269 11.44 -7.02 14.82
N PRO A 270 12.70 -6.67 15.19
CA PRO A 270 13.83 -7.58 15.22
C PRO A 270 13.60 -8.96 15.87
N PRO A 271 12.85 -9.10 17.00
CA PRO A 271 12.72 -10.35 17.72
C PRO A 271 12.11 -11.48 16.90
N VAL A 272 11.29 -11.20 15.88
CA VAL A 272 10.70 -12.28 15.06
C VAL A 272 11.77 -13.13 14.37
N ARG A 273 12.88 -12.49 13.94
CA ARG A 273 14.03 -13.18 13.34
C ARG A 273 14.71 -14.11 14.34
N LEU A 274 14.70 -13.76 15.63
CA LEU A 274 15.23 -14.61 16.71
C LEU A 274 14.35 -15.86 16.89
N PHE A 275 13.03 -15.69 16.88
CA PHE A 275 12.08 -16.82 16.96
C PHE A 275 12.17 -17.75 15.74
N TRP A 276 12.46 -17.21 14.56
CA TRP A 276 12.74 -18.00 13.35
C TRP A 276 14.15 -18.60 13.28
N GLY A 277 15.01 -18.34 14.28
CA GLY A 277 16.38 -18.86 14.31
C GLY A 277 17.33 -18.23 13.28
N LEU A 278 17.02 -17.02 12.80
CA LEU A 278 17.78 -16.31 11.76
C LEU A 278 18.85 -15.36 12.34
N THR A 279 18.82 -15.10 13.65
CA THR A 279 19.75 -14.17 14.31
C THR A 279 20.03 -14.57 15.75
N SER A 280 21.06 -13.99 16.35
CA SER A 280 21.42 -14.21 17.75
C SER A 280 20.68 -13.26 18.69
N GLU A 281 20.55 -13.65 19.96
CA GLU A 281 19.96 -12.79 21.02
C GLU A 281 20.67 -11.43 21.13
N LEU A 282 22.01 -11.45 21.07
CA LEU A 282 22.82 -10.25 21.24
C LEU A 282 22.61 -9.26 20.09
N ASP A 283 22.56 -9.77 18.86
CA ASP A 283 22.36 -8.95 17.67
C ASP A 283 20.95 -8.35 17.66
N THR A 284 19.92 -9.13 18.01
CA THR A 284 18.55 -8.65 18.14
C THR A 284 18.43 -7.53 19.18
N LEU A 285 19.06 -7.67 20.36
CA LEU A 285 19.05 -6.63 21.38
C LEU A 285 19.74 -5.35 20.90
N TRP A 286 20.79 -5.47 20.07
CA TRP A 286 21.45 -4.31 19.48
C TRP A 286 20.57 -3.59 18.47
N GLU A 287 19.80 -4.34 17.66
CA GLU A 287 18.80 -3.77 16.76
C GLU A 287 17.65 -3.09 17.52
N CYS A 288 17.13 -3.71 18.60
CA CYS A 288 16.09 -3.11 19.43
C CYS A 288 16.49 -1.72 19.96
N ARG A 289 17.76 -1.50 20.32
CA ARG A 289 18.26 -0.21 20.83
C ARG A 289 18.24 0.93 19.82
N LYS A 290 18.10 0.62 18.52
CA LYS A 290 17.97 1.63 17.48
C LYS A 290 16.54 2.17 17.36
N LEU A 291 15.56 1.43 17.87
CA LEU A 291 14.16 1.83 17.88
C LEU A 291 13.91 2.90 18.94
N ARG A 292 12.80 3.63 18.78
CA ARG A 292 12.30 4.57 19.80
C ARG A 292 11.15 3.93 20.57
N ASP A 293 10.90 4.41 21.78
CA ASP A 293 9.72 3.99 22.53
C ASP A 293 8.42 4.43 21.83
N PRO A 294 7.34 3.62 21.90
CA PRO A 294 7.22 2.36 22.67
C PRO A 294 7.77 1.10 21.96
N ALA A 295 8.18 1.19 20.69
CA ALA A 295 8.61 0.04 19.89
C ALA A 295 9.89 -0.62 20.45
N MET A 296 10.83 0.18 20.98
CA MET A 296 12.03 -0.33 21.67
C MET A 296 11.66 -1.21 22.87
N THR A 297 10.76 -0.75 23.74
CA THR A 297 10.31 -1.50 24.91
C THR A 297 9.69 -2.84 24.51
N LEU A 298 8.74 -2.83 23.56
CA LEU A 298 8.13 -4.06 23.06
C LEU A 298 9.15 -5.01 22.43
N CYS A 299 10.12 -4.48 21.68
CA CYS A 299 11.20 -5.26 21.08
C CYS A 299 12.01 -6.01 22.14
N VAL A 300 12.42 -5.32 23.21
CA VAL A 300 13.17 -5.95 24.32
C VAL A 300 12.30 -6.96 25.06
N ASP A 301 11.04 -6.65 25.34
CA ASP A 301 10.13 -7.57 26.03
C ASP A 301 9.89 -8.86 25.25
N LEU A 302 9.83 -8.81 23.92
CA LEU A 302 9.75 -10.00 23.06
C LEU A 302 11.03 -10.86 23.12
N VAL A 303 12.23 -10.25 23.19
CA VAL A 303 13.47 -11.01 23.44
C VAL A 303 13.45 -11.67 24.81
N LEU A 304 12.96 -10.97 25.83
CA LEU A 304 12.86 -11.52 27.17
C LEU A 304 11.78 -12.62 27.27
N LEU A 305 10.71 -12.52 26.48
CA LEU A 305 9.72 -13.60 26.31
C LEU A 305 10.36 -14.86 25.72
N TYR A 306 11.22 -14.73 24.69
CA TYR A 306 11.99 -15.86 24.14
C TYR A 306 12.82 -16.57 25.22
N LYS A 307 13.30 -15.83 26.22
CA LYS A 307 14.08 -16.33 27.36
C LYS A 307 13.23 -16.80 28.55
N ASN A 308 11.90 -16.82 28.40
CA ASN A 308 10.95 -17.20 29.44
C ASN A 308 11.07 -16.34 30.72
N PHE A 309 11.32 -15.04 30.59
CA PHE A 309 11.26 -14.14 31.74
C PHE A 309 9.82 -13.77 32.09
N ASP A 310 9.36 -14.19 33.28
CA ASP A 310 7.96 -14.04 33.72
C ASP A 310 7.41 -12.62 33.60
N LYS A 311 8.20 -11.60 33.99
CA LYS A 311 7.76 -10.20 33.92
C LYS A 311 7.47 -9.75 32.49
N ALA A 312 8.33 -10.12 31.55
CA ALA A 312 8.13 -9.79 30.14
C ALA A 312 6.96 -10.60 29.56
N ALA A 313 6.83 -11.87 29.94
CA ALA A 313 5.69 -12.68 29.53
C ALA A 313 4.35 -12.07 29.96
N VAL A 314 4.26 -11.56 31.19
CA VAL A 314 3.05 -10.85 31.67
C VAL A 314 2.80 -9.57 30.86
N ALA A 315 3.83 -8.76 30.62
CA ALA A 315 3.69 -7.49 29.89
C ALA A 315 3.24 -7.71 28.44
N VAL A 316 3.91 -8.62 27.71
CA VAL A 316 3.60 -8.93 26.32
C VAL A 316 2.21 -9.55 26.20
N ARG A 317 1.86 -10.49 27.09
CA ARG A 317 0.52 -11.10 27.07
C ARG A 317 -0.56 -10.08 27.38
N SER A 318 -0.34 -9.18 28.34
CA SER A 318 -1.27 -8.08 28.65
C SER A 318 -1.52 -7.18 27.44
N LEU A 319 -0.47 -6.78 26.71
CA LEU A 319 -0.62 -6.03 25.45
C LEU A 319 -1.43 -6.84 24.44
N LEU A 320 -1.17 -8.14 24.35
CA LEU A 320 -1.87 -9.02 23.43
C LEU A 320 -3.36 -9.21 23.78
N GLU A 321 -3.73 -9.17 25.07
CA GLU A 321 -5.14 -9.22 25.51
C GLU A 321 -5.95 -8.09 24.87
N GLU A 322 -5.33 -6.91 24.66
CA GLU A 322 -5.98 -5.79 24.00
C GLU A 322 -6.40 -6.12 22.57
N TYR A 323 -5.69 -7.00 21.87
CA TYR A 323 -5.98 -7.38 20.48
C TYR A 323 -6.90 -8.58 20.37
N VAL A 324 -6.60 -9.67 21.08
CA VAL A 324 -7.21 -11.00 20.86
C VAL A 324 -8.01 -11.54 22.05
N GLY A 325 -8.08 -10.76 23.14
CA GLY A 325 -8.74 -11.16 24.37
C GLY A 325 -7.87 -12.07 25.26
N LYS A 326 -8.22 -12.10 26.55
CA LYS A 326 -7.44 -12.75 27.61
C LYS A 326 -7.18 -14.24 27.36
N GLU A 327 -8.24 -15.02 27.13
CA GLU A 327 -8.11 -16.48 26.99
C GLU A 327 -7.14 -16.85 25.86
N THR A 328 -7.31 -16.24 24.69
CA THR A 328 -6.43 -16.43 23.53
C THR A 328 -5.00 -15.99 23.82
N ALA A 329 -4.81 -14.80 24.40
CA ALA A 329 -3.49 -14.25 24.67
C ALA A 329 -2.64 -15.13 25.60
N HIS A 330 -3.25 -15.87 26.53
CA HIS A 330 -2.55 -16.80 27.42
C HIS A 330 -2.39 -18.22 26.86
N ALA A 331 -3.16 -18.60 25.84
CA ALA A 331 -3.08 -19.91 25.21
C ALA A 331 -1.98 -20.00 24.14
N LEU A 332 -1.58 -18.88 23.53
CA LEU A 332 -0.57 -18.84 22.49
C LEU A 332 0.84 -19.14 23.02
N ASP A 333 1.62 -19.90 22.24
CA ASP A 333 3.05 -20.05 22.49
C ASP A 333 3.82 -18.76 22.17
N SER A 334 5.07 -18.69 22.65
CA SER A 334 5.88 -17.47 22.51
C SER A 334 6.19 -17.11 21.05
N THR A 335 6.25 -18.08 20.13
CA THR A 335 6.50 -17.84 18.70
C THR A 335 5.29 -17.17 18.05
N ALA A 336 4.10 -17.74 18.25
CA ALA A 336 2.86 -17.18 17.73
C ALA A 336 2.60 -15.77 18.27
N VAL A 337 2.94 -15.51 19.55
CA VAL A 337 2.89 -14.17 20.16
C VAL A 337 3.86 -13.21 19.45
N ALA A 338 5.10 -13.63 19.20
CA ALA A 338 6.09 -12.79 18.55
C ALA A 338 5.72 -12.47 17.10
N GLU A 339 5.28 -13.46 16.32
CA GLU A 339 4.81 -13.25 14.94
C GLU A 339 3.58 -12.36 14.87
N LEU A 340 2.66 -12.50 15.82
CA LEU A 340 1.48 -11.64 15.87
C LEU A 340 1.86 -10.21 16.23
N LEU A 341 2.85 -10.01 17.11
CA LEU A 341 3.25 -8.68 17.61
C LEU A 341 4.33 -7.96 16.79
N ALA A 342 5.08 -8.67 15.97
CA ALA A 342 6.21 -8.13 15.21
C ALA A 342 5.86 -7.16 14.07
N PRO A 343 4.77 -7.34 13.30
CA PRO A 343 4.45 -6.44 12.20
C PRO A 343 4.20 -5.01 12.66
N THR A 344 4.86 -4.05 12.02
CA THR A 344 4.63 -2.61 12.23
C THR A 344 3.73 -2.00 11.15
N SER A 345 3.41 -2.77 10.11
CA SER A 345 2.50 -2.39 9.02
C SER A 345 1.39 -3.44 8.85
N SER A 346 0.27 -3.01 8.27
CA SER A 346 -0.85 -3.88 7.91
C SER A 346 -0.50 -4.85 6.78
N PHE A 347 0.46 -4.49 5.92
CA PHE A 347 0.97 -5.34 4.86
C PHE A 347 1.84 -6.47 5.41
N ALA A 348 2.79 -6.16 6.31
CA ALA A 348 3.57 -7.17 7.03
C ALA A 348 2.66 -8.12 7.82
N GLN A 349 1.59 -7.61 8.44
CA GLN A 349 0.59 -8.44 9.10
C GLN A 349 -0.07 -9.42 8.12
N PHE A 350 -0.41 -8.94 6.91
CA PHE A 350 -1.00 -9.75 5.84
C PHE A 350 -0.03 -10.79 5.26
N VAL A 351 1.25 -10.45 5.09
CA VAL A 351 2.27 -11.42 4.66
C VAL A 351 2.38 -12.58 5.67
N LEU A 352 2.33 -12.28 6.98
CA LEU A 352 2.30 -13.34 7.99
C LEU A 352 0.98 -14.12 8.02
N MET A 353 -0.15 -13.55 7.59
CA MET A 353 -1.38 -14.34 7.33
C MET A 353 -1.15 -15.35 6.20
N LEU A 354 -0.51 -14.93 5.11
CA LEU A 354 -0.23 -15.83 3.99
C LEU A 354 0.76 -16.94 4.39
N MET A 355 1.77 -16.62 5.20
CA MET A 355 2.70 -17.60 5.77
C MET A 355 1.98 -18.62 6.64
N ALA A 356 1.19 -18.17 7.62
CA ALA A 356 0.39 -19.06 8.46
C ALA A 356 -0.58 -19.93 7.65
N THR A 357 -1.15 -19.39 6.56
CA THR A 357 -2.01 -20.16 5.65
C THR A 357 -1.22 -21.26 4.92
N ALA A 358 0.00 -20.96 4.47
CA ALA A 358 0.87 -21.94 3.82
C ALA A 358 1.29 -23.06 4.79
N ASP A 359 1.44 -22.74 6.08
CA ASP A 359 1.74 -23.70 7.15
C ASP A 359 0.50 -24.47 7.65
N GLY A 360 -0.71 -24.09 7.22
CA GLY A 360 -1.96 -24.70 7.64
C GLY A 360 -2.40 -24.32 9.05
N ASP A 361 -2.02 -23.14 9.53
CA ASP A 361 -2.45 -22.58 10.82
C ASP A 361 -3.54 -21.51 10.62
N GLU A 362 -4.77 -21.94 10.35
CA GLU A 362 -5.87 -21.00 10.11
C GLU A 362 -6.28 -20.21 11.36
N LYS A 363 -5.93 -20.70 12.56
CA LYS A 363 -6.17 -19.96 13.80
C LYS A 363 -5.29 -18.72 13.84
N GLN A 364 -4.00 -18.87 13.52
CA GLN A 364 -3.06 -17.76 13.47
C GLN A 364 -3.47 -16.73 12.39
N VAL A 365 -3.95 -17.19 11.23
CA VAL A 365 -4.52 -16.30 10.18
C VAL A 365 -5.61 -15.40 10.73
N ALA A 366 -6.59 -15.96 11.45
CA ALA A 366 -7.68 -15.19 12.02
C ALA A 366 -7.21 -14.17 13.08
N LEU A 367 -6.19 -14.52 13.88
CA LEU A 367 -5.63 -13.60 14.89
C LEU A 367 -4.90 -12.42 14.24
N HIS A 368 -4.12 -12.68 13.19
CA HIS A 368 -3.50 -11.65 12.40
C HIS A 368 -4.54 -10.71 11.79
N ALA A 369 -5.64 -11.24 11.25
CA ALA A 369 -6.72 -10.43 10.68
C ALA A 369 -7.35 -9.51 11.74
N LEU A 370 -7.65 -10.04 12.94
CA LEU A 370 -8.20 -9.25 14.04
C LEU A 370 -7.26 -8.13 14.48
N ARG A 371 -5.95 -8.39 14.52
CA ARG A 371 -4.95 -7.36 14.81
C ARG A 371 -4.87 -6.32 13.69
N ALA A 372 -4.87 -6.74 12.43
CA ALA A 372 -4.81 -5.83 11.29
C ALA A 372 -6.01 -4.87 11.27
N MET A 373 -7.21 -5.34 11.65
CA MET A 373 -8.39 -4.50 11.84
C MET A 373 -8.20 -3.42 12.92
N LYS A 374 -7.29 -3.57 13.87
CA LYS A 374 -7.01 -2.48 14.83
C LYS A 374 -5.98 -1.49 14.30
N GLY A 375 -5.11 -1.91 13.39
CA GLY A 375 -4.03 -1.10 12.85
C GLY A 375 -4.39 -0.30 11.59
N ASP A 376 -5.33 -0.78 10.78
CA ASP A 376 -5.62 -0.18 9.47
C ASP A 376 -6.98 0.54 9.41
N PRO A 377 -7.06 1.87 9.51
CA PRO A 377 -8.34 2.58 9.56
C PRO A 377 -9.10 2.62 8.21
N ARG A 378 -8.53 2.09 7.12
CA ARG A 378 -9.17 2.15 5.79
C ARG A 378 -10.41 1.25 5.73
N PRO A 379 -11.60 1.79 5.37
CA PRO A 379 -12.83 1.00 5.32
C PRO A 379 -12.76 -0.28 4.47
N LEU A 380 -12.11 -0.23 3.31
CA LEU A 380 -11.94 -1.42 2.48
C LEU A 380 -11.07 -2.47 3.17
N ALA A 381 -9.96 -2.06 3.80
CA ALA A 381 -9.09 -2.96 4.54
C ALA A 381 -9.83 -3.61 5.71
N GLN A 382 -10.62 -2.82 6.47
CA GLN A 382 -11.48 -3.33 7.54
C GLN A 382 -12.41 -4.43 7.05
N ARG A 383 -13.12 -4.19 5.94
CA ARG A 383 -14.02 -5.19 5.34
C ARG A 383 -13.26 -6.46 4.96
N LEU A 384 -12.11 -6.31 4.29
CA LEU A 384 -11.31 -7.45 3.83
C LEU A 384 -10.76 -8.29 4.98
N TYR A 385 -10.27 -7.65 6.05
CA TYR A 385 -9.82 -8.37 7.24
C TYR A 385 -10.95 -9.02 8.01
N GLN A 386 -12.12 -8.38 8.08
CA GLN A 386 -13.31 -9.00 8.64
C GLN A 386 -13.70 -10.25 7.86
N GLU A 387 -13.69 -10.20 6.52
CA GLU A 387 -13.94 -11.37 5.68
C GLU A 387 -12.93 -12.50 5.94
N ILE A 388 -11.63 -12.20 6.11
CA ILE A 388 -10.62 -13.20 6.49
C ILE A 388 -10.94 -13.83 7.84
N TYR A 389 -11.18 -13.00 8.86
CA TYR A 389 -11.46 -13.45 10.22
C TYR A 389 -12.68 -14.37 10.31
N GLU A 390 -13.75 -14.04 9.58
CA GLU A 390 -15.00 -14.81 9.57
C GLU A 390 -14.86 -16.14 8.80
N ASN A 391 -14.16 -16.12 7.66
CA ASN A 391 -14.11 -17.27 6.76
C ASN A 391 -13.00 -18.27 7.11
N CYS A 392 -11.84 -17.82 7.59
CA CYS A 392 -10.70 -18.69 7.85
C CYS A 392 -10.85 -19.61 9.06
N ARG A 393 -11.87 -19.42 9.90
CA ARG A 393 -12.11 -20.33 11.03
C ARG A 393 -12.72 -21.67 10.65
N ASN A 394 -13.46 -21.75 9.54
CA ASN A 394 -14.30 -22.91 9.23
C ASN A 394 -14.41 -23.27 7.73
N HIS A 395 -13.94 -22.40 6.80
CA HIS A 395 -14.19 -22.56 5.37
C HIS A 395 -12.94 -22.30 4.53
N VAL A 396 -12.20 -23.37 4.19
CA VAL A 396 -10.92 -23.28 3.44
C VAL A 396 -11.06 -22.50 2.12
N GLU A 397 -12.11 -22.76 1.33
CA GLU A 397 -12.31 -22.07 0.04
C GLU A 397 -12.63 -20.58 0.23
N ASN A 398 -13.54 -20.25 1.17
CA ASN A 398 -13.88 -18.86 1.45
C ASN A 398 -12.68 -18.10 2.08
N CYS A 399 -11.87 -18.79 2.87
CA CYS A 399 -10.63 -18.24 3.42
C CYS A 399 -9.65 -17.86 2.31
N ARG A 400 -9.41 -18.77 1.36
CA ARG A 400 -8.57 -18.50 0.18
C ARG A 400 -9.09 -17.32 -0.63
N LEU A 401 -10.40 -17.24 -0.85
CA LEU A 401 -10.99 -16.09 -1.55
C LEU A 401 -10.75 -14.77 -0.80
N ALA A 402 -10.98 -14.74 0.52
CA ALA A 402 -10.76 -13.54 1.32
C ALA A 402 -9.28 -13.10 1.32
N LEU A 403 -8.35 -14.05 1.41
CA LEU A 403 -6.91 -13.81 1.30
C LEU A 403 -6.51 -13.29 -0.09
N LEU A 404 -7.08 -13.86 -1.16
CA LEU A 404 -6.84 -13.38 -2.53
C LEU A 404 -7.37 -11.95 -2.75
N LYS A 405 -8.57 -11.64 -2.26
CA LYS A 405 -9.11 -10.27 -2.33
C LYS A 405 -8.18 -9.28 -1.63
N THR A 406 -7.65 -9.67 -0.47
CA THR A 406 -6.69 -8.87 0.30
C THR A 406 -5.33 -8.77 -0.39
N PHE A 407 -4.88 -9.83 -1.07
CA PHE A 407 -3.67 -9.80 -1.90
C PHE A 407 -3.76 -8.72 -2.98
N PHE A 408 -4.82 -8.72 -3.79
CA PHE A 408 -5.00 -7.74 -4.87
C PHE A 408 -5.35 -6.32 -4.37
N PHE A 409 -5.77 -6.19 -3.11
CA PHE A 409 -5.86 -4.89 -2.45
C PHE A 409 -4.46 -4.29 -2.20
N TYR A 410 -3.47 -5.11 -1.84
CA TYR A 410 -2.11 -4.68 -1.53
C TYR A 410 -1.17 -4.60 -2.74
N ILE A 411 -1.19 -5.61 -3.61
CA ILE A 411 -0.31 -5.76 -4.78
C ILE A 411 -0.94 -5.14 -5.98
#